data_AF-A0A0M4R8X8-F1
#
_entry.id   AF-A0A0M4R8X8-F1
#
_cell.length_a   1.000
_cell.length_b   1.000
_cell.length_c   1.000
_cell.angle_alpha   90.00
_cell.angle_beta   90.00
_cell.angle_gamma   90.00
#
_symmetry.space_group_name_H-M   'P 1'
#
loop_
_entity.id
_entity.type
_entity.pdbx_description
1 polymer ?
#
loop_
_entity_poly.entity_id
_entity_poly.type
_entity_poly.pdbx_seq_one_letter_code
_entity_poly.pdbx_strand_id
1 'polypeptide(L)'
;MEQQRRTINLTGTGRVRDLREAAALSEELAALLQQYTKASDFQAQRELLPAILDKWAATDLQYQHYDKTLLKTVESTDSSASVVRVTPSQLSSIRNAKHDPTVMQNFEQSKAKIATLNPLYGLNIDQLYYTTDKDIRYITDKVNNMYQTTVELAYRSLLLQTRLKKYVYSVNAKQFEGKWVTDYSRTEALFNSTFKQSPENALYDLSEYLSFFNDPTEWKEGLLLLSRYIDYAKAQGFYENWAATSNLTIARLREAGVIFAESTDLKGDEKNNILLGSQKDNNLSGSAGDDLLIGGEGNDTLKGSYGADTYLISKGHGQDVIYEYSDSANSKSDIDTLKFTDINYAEVKFRRVGDDLMLFGYHDTDSVTVKSFHDHEYYQFEKLEFADRSITRDELGKQGMALFGTDGDVDY
;
A
#
# COMPACT_ATOMS: atom_id res chain seq x y z
N MET A 1 -14.76 31.16 -12.95
CA MET A 1 -15.22 29.92 -13.62
C MET A 1 -14.07 28.97 -13.98
N GLU A 2 -12.90 29.44 -14.42
CA GLU A 2 -11.77 28.55 -14.78
C GLU A 2 -11.02 27.95 -13.57
N GLN A 3 -11.00 28.64 -12.42
CA GLN A 3 -10.54 28.08 -11.14
C GLN A 3 -11.43 26.94 -10.61
N GLN A 4 -12.74 26.97 -10.87
CA GLN A 4 -13.69 25.92 -10.44
C GLN A 4 -13.52 24.60 -11.20
N ARG A 5 -12.98 24.62 -12.43
CA ARG A 5 -12.69 23.38 -13.18
C ARG A 5 -11.45 22.62 -12.68
N ARG A 6 -10.65 23.23 -11.80
CA ARG A 6 -9.45 22.62 -11.19
C ARG A 6 -9.61 22.24 -9.71
N THR A 7 -10.78 22.49 -9.12
CA THR A 7 -11.06 22.15 -7.72
C THR A 7 -11.26 20.65 -7.55
N ILE A 8 -10.69 20.06 -6.52
CA ILE A 8 -10.91 18.66 -6.14
C ILE A 8 -12.40 18.36 -5.95
N ASN A 9 -12.85 17.14 -6.23
CA ASN A 9 -14.26 16.78 -6.12
C ASN A 9 -14.44 15.40 -5.49
N LEU A 10 -15.56 15.25 -4.78
CA LEU A 10 -16.15 13.99 -4.38
C LEU A 10 -17.61 13.99 -4.83
N THR A 11 -18.07 12.85 -5.33
CA THR A 11 -19.48 12.70 -5.70
C THR A 11 -20.35 12.79 -4.45
N GLY A 12 -21.39 13.62 -4.51
CA GLY A 12 -22.37 13.75 -3.44
C GLY A 12 -23.24 12.51 -3.35
N THR A 13 -23.47 12.05 -2.13
CA THR A 13 -24.42 10.97 -1.82
C THR A 13 -25.44 11.45 -0.80
N GLY A 14 -26.55 10.72 -0.65
CA GLY A 14 -27.60 11.09 0.29
C GLY A 14 -28.30 12.39 -0.09
N ARG A 15 -28.15 13.43 0.74
CA ARG A 15 -28.79 14.75 0.56
C ARG A 15 -27.81 15.87 0.21
N VAL A 16 -26.51 15.60 0.12
CA VAL A 16 -25.52 16.61 -0.30
C VAL A 16 -25.30 16.59 -1.80
N ARG A 17 -24.92 17.75 -2.35
CA ARG A 17 -24.40 17.86 -3.73
C ARG A 17 -22.96 17.35 -3.80
N ASP A 18 -22.43 17.22 -5.02
CA ASP A 18 -21.01 17.06 -5.24
C ASP A 18 -20.19 18.10 -4.46
N LEU A 19 -19.05 17.70 -3.91
CA LEU A 19 -18.22 18.52 -3.03
C LEU A 19 -17.85 19.87 -3.65
N ARG A 20 -17.55 19.87 -4.95
CA ARG A 20 -17.24 21.09 -5.72
C ARG A 20 -18.46 22.01 -5.86
N GLU A 21 -19.65 21.45 -6.07
CA GLU A 21 -20.88 22.22 -6.18
C GLU A 21 -21.29 22.80 -4.83
N ALA A 22 -21.19 22.00 -3.77
CA ALA A 22 -21.39 22.43 -2.39
C ALA A 22 -20.45 23.58 -2.02
N ALA A 23 -19.18 23.50 -2.41
CA ALA A 23 -18.20 24.56 -2.17
C ALA A 23 -18.52 25.87 -2.92
N ALA A 24 -19.24 25.82 -4.04
CA ALA A 24 -19.71 27.03 -4.72
C ALA A 24 -20.80 27.77 -3.92
N LEU A 25 -21.42 27.11 -2.93
CA LEU A 25 -22.48 27.65 -2.07
C LEU A 25 -21.98 27.99 -0.66
N SER A 26 -20.74 27.68 -0.31
CA SER A 26 -20.16 27.89 1.02
C SER A 26 -18.72 28.38 0.93
N GLU A 27 -18.50 29.65 1.28
CA GLU A 27 -17.16 30.28 1.26
C GLU A 27 -16.18 29.56 2.20
N GLU A 28 -16.65 29.12 3.37
CA GLU A 28 -15.85 28.36 4.34
C GLU A 28 -15.40 27.01 3.76
N LEU A 29 -16.32 26.27 3.13
CA LEU A 29 -15.99 25.00 2.49
C LEU A 29 -15.00 25.21 1.35
N ALA A 30 -15.21 26.23 0.51
CA ALA A 30 -14.28 26.58 -0.56
C ALA A 30 -12.87 26.89 -0.04
N ALA A 31 -12.76 27.62 1.08
CA ALA A 31 -11.49 27.92 1.72
C ALA A 31 -10.79 26.65 2.26
N LEU A 32 -11.53 25.74 2.90
CA LEU A 32 -10.99 24.47 3.37
C LEU A 32 -10.50 23.58 2.22
N LEU A 33 -11.22 23.51 1.09
CA LEU A 33 -10.76 22.76 -0.09
C LEU A 33 -9.49 23.35 -0.70
N GLN A 34 -9.34 24.68 -0.68
CA GLN A 34 -8.10 25.32 -1.12
C GLN A 34 -6.92 24.98 -0.19
N GLN A 35 -7.14 24.95 1.13
CA GLN A 35 -6.12 24.54 2.10
C GLN A 35 -5.74 23.07 1.88
N TYR A 36 -6.71 22.18 1.73
CA TYR A 36 -6.48 20.75 1.49
C TYR A 36 -5.72 20.50 0.19
N THR A 37 -6.05 21.24 -0.87
CA THR A 37 -5.34 21.14 -2.16
C THR A 37 -3.88 21.60 -2.05
N LYS A 38 -3.57 22.54 -1.15
CA LYS A 38 -2.21 23.07 -0.93
C LYS A 38 -1.41 22.26 0.09
N ALA A 39 -2.06 21.47 0.95
CA ALA A 39 -1.39 20.62 1.92
C ALA A 39 -0.48 19.61 1.22
N SER A 40 0.80 19.64 1.58
CA SER A 40 1.88 18.88 0.92
C SER A 40 2.25 17.58 1.63
N ASP A 41 1.75 17.35 2.83
CA ASP A 41 2.06 16.18 3.65
C ASP A 41 0.78 15.46 4.10
N PHE A 42 0.97 14.21 4.53
CA PHE A 42 -0.08 13.31 5.00
C PHE A 42 -0.90 13.93 6.13
N GLN A 43 -0.23 14.42 7.18
CA GLN A 43 -0.87 14.88 8.41
C GLN A 43 -1.78 16.09 8.15
N ALA A 44 -1.28 17.08 7.42
CA ALA A 44 -2.03 18.29 7.07
C ALA A 44 -3.28 17.98 6.25
N GLN A 45 -3.24 17.00 5.34
CA GLN A 45 -4.44 16.56 4.62
C GLN A 45 -5.43 15.88 5.57
N ARG A 46 -4.98 14.95 6.41
CA ARG A 46 -5.83 14.22 7.34
C ARG A 46 -6.56 15.12 8.33
N GLU A 47 -5.86 16.11 8.88
CA GLU A 47 -6.41 17.05 9.88
C GLU A 47 -7.53 17.95 9.33
N LEU A 48 -7.51 18.25 8.03
CA LEU A 48 -8.52 19.11 7.39
C LEU A 48 -9.83 18.37 7.07
N LEU A 49 -9.81 17.05 6.92
CA LEU A 49 -10.98 16.29 6.47
C LEU A 49 -12.21 16.38 7.39
N PRO A 50 -12.09 16.28 8.73
CA PRO A 50 -13.24 16.45 9.61
C PRO A 50 -13.98 17.77 9.38
N ALA A 51 -13.24 18.88 9.24
CA ALA A 51 -13.83 20.19 8.98
C ALA A 51 -14.46 20.27 7.59
N ILE A 52 -13.83 19.67 6.57
CA ILE A 52 -14.38 19.61 5.20
C ILE A 52 -15.69 18.83 5.19
N LEU A 53 -15.73 17.65 5.84
CA LEU A 53 -16.92 16.80 5.87
C LEU A 53 -18.08 17.46 6.62
N ASP A 54 -17.81 18.11 7.76
CA ASP A 54 -18.83 18.88 8.49
C ASP A 54 -19.39 20.02 7.64
N LYS A 55 -18.52 20.83 7.02
CA LYS A 55 -18.95 21.95 6.17
C LYS A 55 -19.63 21.51 4.87
N TRP A 56 -19.28 20.34 4.36
CA TRP A 56 -19.97 19.73 3.23
C TRP A 56 -21.37 19.27 3.62
N ALA A 57 -21.50 18.56 4.75
CA ALA A 57 -22.79 18.17 5.31
C ALA A 57 -23.69 19.40 5.59
N ALA A 58 -23.12 20.50 6.08
CA ALA A 58 -23.81 21.76 6.35
C ALA A 58 -24.38 22.47 5.11
N THR A 59 -24.08 21.98 3.89
CA THR A 59 -24.72 22.50 2.66
C THR A 59 -26.08 21.88 2.36
N ASP A 60 -26.48 20.84 3.09
CA ASP A 60 -27.85 20.31 3.07
C ASP A 60 -28.81 21.32 3.75
N LEU A 61 -29.95 21.58 3.10
CA LEU A 61 -30.97 22.50 3.62
C LEU A 61 -31.63 21.96 4.90
N GLN A 62 -31.53 20.66 5.16
CA GLN A 62 -32.04 19.99 6.35
C GLN A 62 -30.93 19.73 7.39
N TYR A 63 -29.71 20.23 7.19
CA TYR A 63 -28.64 20.08 8.18
C TYR A 63 -29.04 20.72 9.50
N GLN A 64 -28.92 19.96 10.59
CA GLN A 64 -29.13 20.42 11.95
C GLN A 64 -28.13 19.73 12.87
N HIS A 65 -27.73 20.41 13.94
CA HIS A 65 -27.00 19.77 15.02
C HIS A 65 -27.84 18.64 15.62
N TYR A 66 -27.19 17.54 15.99
CA TYR A 66 -27.87 16.43 16.64
C TYR A 66 -27.89 16.67 18.15
N ASP A 67 -28.90 17.38 18.64
CA ASP A 67 -29.02 17.75 20.06
C ASP A 67 -29.86 16.76 20.87
N LYS A 68 -30.21 15.62 20.28
CA LYS A 68 -31.13 14.65 20.90
C LYS A 68 -30.44 13.85 22.00
N THR A 69 -31.14 13.64 23.11
CA THR A 69 -30.70 12.73 24.16
C THR A 69 -30.98 11.28 23.76
N LEU A 70 -30.16 10.35 24.24
CA LEU A 70 -30.51 8.94 24.19
C LEU A 70 -31.76 8.70 25.03
N LEU A 71 -32.73 7.99 24.44
CA LEU A 71 -33.96 7.65 25.11
C LEU A 71 -33.86 6.25 25.69
N LYS A 72 -34.20 6.10 26.96
CA LYS A 72 -34.32 4.76 27.55
C LYS A 72 -35.45 4.02 26.82
N THR A 73 -35.20 2.78 26.41
CA THR A 73 -36.24 1.95 25.78
C THR A 73 -37.46 1.88 26.69
N VAL A 74 -38.64 2.20 26.14
CA VAL A 74 -39.92 2.18 26.85
C VAL A 74 -40.78 1.00 26.40
N GLU A 75 -41.74 0.60 27.24
CA GLU A 75 -42.73 -0.42 26.90
C GLU A 75 -43.63 0.06 25.76
N SER A 76 -43.89 -0.82 24.80
CA SER A 76 -44.89 -0.60 23.75
C SER A 76 -45.83 -1.81 23.69
N THR A 77 -47.13 -1.54 23.55
CA THR A 77 -48.14 -2.57 23.26
C THR A 77 -48.34 -2.76 21.76
N ASP A 78 -47.48 -2.15 20.93
CA ASP A 78 -47.52 -2.29 19.48
C ASP A 78 -47.09 -3.70 19.07
N SER A 79 -48.01 -4.42 18.43
CA SER A 79 -47.82 -5.78 17.94
C SER A 79 -46.76 -5.91 16.84
N SER A 80 -46.29 -4.79 16.27
CA SER A 80 -45.26 -4.76 15.22
C SER A 80 -43.82 -4.70 15.76
N ALA A 81 -43.63 -4.51 17.07
CA ALA A 81 -42.31 -4.45 17.70
C ALA A 81 -41.72 -5.85 17.94
N SER A 82 -40.40 -6.00 17.79
CA SER A 82 -39.67 -7.18 18.26
C SER A 82 -39.73 -7.25 19.79
N VAL A 83 -40.47 -8.22 20.33
CA VAL A 83 -40.75 -8.31 21.78
C VAL A 83 -39.66 -9.10 22.51
N VAL A 84 -38.97 -8.45 23.44
CA VAL A 84 -38.15 -9.13 24.45
C VAL A 84 -39.01 -9.36 25.70
N ARG A 85 -39.29 -10.63 26.04
CA ARG A 85 -40.05 -10.97 27.25
C ARG A 85 -39.15 -10.85 28.49
N VAL A 86 -39.57 -10.06 29.46
CA VAL A 86 -38.87 -9.84 30.74
C VAL A 86 -39.80 -10.10 31.93
N THR A 87 -39.25 -10.56 33.05
CA THR A 87 -40.00 -10.66 34.31
C THR A 87 -40.18 -9.28 34.97
N PRO A 88 -41.15 -9.11 35.89
CA PRO A 88 -41.31 -7.86 36.64
C PRO A 88 -40.04 -7.42 37.39
N SER A 89 -39.25 -8.36 37.91
CA SER A 89 -37.97 -8.07 38.57
C SER A 89 -36.90 -7.60 37.58
N GLN A 90 -36.77 -8.26 36.43
CA GLN A 90 -35.87 -7.85 35.35
C GLN A 90 -36.23 -6.45 34.82
N LEU A 91 -37.52 -6.19 34.63
CA LEU A 91 -38.02 -4.88 34.21
C LEU A 91 -37.68 -3.79 35.23
N SER A 92 -37.88 -4.07 36.53
CA SER A 92 -37.49 -3.14 37.60
C SER A 92 -35.99 -2.86 37.61
N SER A 93 -35.16 -3.90 37.43
CA SER A 93 -33.70 -3.75 37.31
C SER A 93 -33.30 -2.91 36.11
N ILE A 94 -33.94 -3.11 34.94
CA ILE A 94 -33.70 -2.29 33.74
C ILE A 94 -34.06 -0.83 34.02
N ARG A 95 -35.26 -0.56 34.55
CA ARG A 95 -35.74 0.81 34.83
C ARG A 95 -34.82 1.57 35.79
N ASN A 96 -34.29 0.90 36.80
CA ASN A 96 -33.47 1.51 37.85
C ASN A 96 -31.96 1.39 37.62
N ALA A 97 -31.52 0.78 36.52
CA ALA A 97 -30.10 0.68 36.18
C ALA A 97 -29.45 2.07 36.14
N LYS A 98 -28.39 2.23 36.92
CA LYS A 98 -27.48 3.38 36.80
C LYS A 98 -26.51 3.08 35.67
N HIS A 99 -26.34 4.04 34.78
CA HIS A 99 -25.44 3.95 33.63
C HIS A 99 -24.13 4.67 33.95
N ASP A 100 -23.03 4.13 33.44
CA ASP A 100 -21.72 4.76 33.61
C ASP A 100 -21.71 6.16 32.96
N PRO A 101 -21.45 7.25 33.72
CA PRO A 101 -21.37 8.60 33.18
C PRO A 101 -20.38 8.75 32.03
N THR A 102 -19.29 7.99 32.05
CA THR A 102 -18.26 7.99 31.00
C THR A 102 -18.82 7.46 29.67
N VAL A 103 -19.66 6.42 29.73
CA VAL A 103 -20.30 5.83 28.56
C VAL A 103 -21.26 6.83 27.91
N MET A 104 -22.02 7.57 28.73
CA MET A 104 -22.88 8.65 28.24
C MET A 104 -22.08 9.80 27.63
N GLN A 105 -20.99 10.22 28.29
CA GLN A 105 -20.13 11.28 27.78
C GLN A 105 -19.51 10.93 26.42
N ASN A 106 -19.10 9.68 26.22
CA ASN A 106 -18.58 9.21 24.94
C ASN A 106 -19.64 9.29 23.82
N PHE A 107 -20.90 8.97 24.12
CA PHE A 107 -21.99 9.17 23.16
C PHE A 107 -22.20 10.65 22.84
N GLU A 108 -22.22 11.52 23.85
CA GLU A 108 -22.37 12.98 23.66
C GLU A 108 -21.30 13.54 22.70
N GLN A 109 -20.05 13.09 22.81
CA GLN A 109 -18.96 13.47 21.90
C GLN A 109 -19.14 12.95 20.47
N SER A 110 -19.95 11.92 20.24
CA SER A 110 -20.22 11.36 18.91
C SER A 110 -21.33 12.08 18.15
N LYS A 111 -22.11 12.95 18.81
CA LYS A 111 -23.29 13.61 18.21
C LYS A 111 -22.97 14.47 16.98
N ALA A 112 -21.84 15.18 17.00
CA ALA A 112 -21.39 15.95 15.83
C ALA A 112 -21.16 15.07 14.59
N LYS A 113 -20.71 13.83 14.80
CA LYS A 113 -20.52 12.84 13.73
C LYS A 113 -21.87 12.40 13.16
N ILE A 114 -22.90 12.22 13.99
CA ILE A 114 -24.27 11.92 13.53
C ILE A 114 -24.79 13.06 12.65
N ALA A 115 -24.61 14.32 13.08
CA ALA A 115 -25.01 15.49 12.32
C ALA A 115 -24.32 15.54 10.94
N THR A 116 -23.05 15.15 10.87
CA THR A 116 -22.30 15.05 9.60
C THR A 116 -22.78 13.87 8.74
N LEU A 117 -23.00 12.70 9.34
CA LEU A 117 -23.38 11.48 8.61
C LEU A 117 -24.80 11.55 8.04
N ASN A 118 -25.74 12.21 8.73
CA ASN A 118 -27.14 12.28 8.32
C ASN A 118 -27.30 12.79 6.88
N PRO A 119 -26.76 13.96 6.49
CA PRO A 119 -26.83 14.43 5.11
C PRO A 119 -26.01 13.58 4.13
N LEU A 120 -24.78 13.21 4.49
CA LEU A 120 -23.86 12.49 3.60
C LEU A 120 -24.40 11.13 3.15
N TYR A 121 -25.21 10.48 4.00
CA TYR A 121 -25.81 9.17 3.72
C TYR A 121 -27.33 9.21 3.54
N GLY A 122 -27.96 10.39 3.64
CA GLY A 122 -29.41 10.54 3.54
C GLY A 122 -30.18 9.87 4.70
N LEU A 123 -29.55 9.79 5.88
CA LEU A 123 -30.16 9.23 7.08
C LEU A 123 -31.03 10.28 7.79
N ASN A 124 -32.05 9.80 8.49
CA ASN A 124 -32.92 10.60 9.36
C ASN A 124 -32.83 10.04 10.79
N ILE A 125 -31.63 10.05 11.36
CA ILE A 125 -31.44 9.66 12.75
C ILE A 125 -32.02 10.78 13.62
N ASP A 126 -33.26 10.59 14.06
CA ASP A 126 -34.00 11.57 14.88
C ASP A 126 -34.12 11.15 16.35
N GLN A 127 -34.10 9.84 16.63
CA GLN A 127 -34.17 9.28 17.97
C GLN A 127 -33.33 8.00 18.05
N LEU A 128 -32.63 7.84 19.16
CA LEU A 128 -31.81 6.66 19.44
C LEU A 128 -32.16 6.13 20.84
N TYR A 129 -32.32 4.81 20.93
CA TYR A 129 -32.78 4.15 22.15
C TYR A 129 -31.71 3.25 22.75
N TYR A 130 -31.71 3.12 24.07
CA TYR A 130 -30.80 2.24 24.80
C TYR A 130 -31.48 1.57 25.99
N THR A 131 -31.01 0.38 26.36
CA THR A 131 -31.46 -0.35 27.55
C THR A 131 -30.32 -0.53 28.56
N THR A 132 -29.11 -0.75 28.04
CA THR A 132 -27.90 -1.05 28.81
C THR A 132 -26.72 -0.21 28.34
N ASP A 133 -25.64 -0.14 29.13
CA ASP A 133 -24.39 0.50 28.70
C ASP A 133 -23.78 -0.16 27.46
N LYS A 134 -24.09 -1.44 27.23
CA LYS A 134 -23.66 -2.17 26.03
C LYS A 134 -24.33 -1.59 24.77
N ASP A 135 -25.59 -1.18 24.85
CA ASP A 135 -26.31 -0.60 23.73
C ASP A 135 -25.75 0.78 23.37
N ILE A 136 -25.44 1.60 24.38
CA ILE A 136 -24.82 2.92 24.19
C ILE A 136 -23.45 2.78 23.52
N ARG A 137 -22.62 1.85 24.01
CA ARG A 137 -21.32 1.54 23.39
C ARG A 137 -21.50 1.08 21.95
N TYR A 138 -22.41 0.15 21.70
CA TYR A 138 -22.69 -0.33 20.34
C TYR A 138 -23.06 0.80 19.38
N ILE A 139 -23.99 1.68 19.77
CA ILE A 139 -24.41 2.84 18.96
C ILE A 139 -23.21 3.77 18.72
N THR A 140 -22.49 4.11 19.78
CA THR A 140 -21.32 5.01 19.72
C THR A 140 -20.23 4.45 18.81
N ASP A 141 -19.93 3.16 18.93
CA ASP A 141 -18.93 2.47 18.11
C ASP A 141 -19.37 2.43 16.64
N LYS A 142 -20.64 2.17 16.35
CA LYS A 142 -21.16 2.18 14.98
C LYS A 142 -21.07 3.57 14.33
N VAL A 143 -21.47 4.61 15.05
CA VAL A 143 -21.35 6.01 14.59
C VAL A 143 -19.88 6.36 14.35
N ASN A 144 -19.01 6.05 15.31
CA ASN A 144 -17.58 6.34 15.20
C ASN A 144 -16.95 5.61 14.00
N ASN A 145 -17.22 4.32 13.83
CA ASN A 145 -16.67 3.53 12.74
C ASN A 145 -17.17 4.05 11.38
N MET A 146 -18.48 4.30 11.24
CA MET A 146 -19.05 4.85 10.02
C MET A 146 -18.42 6.21 9.65
N TYR A 147 -18.25 7.08 10.64
CA TYR A 147 -17.59 8.37 10.45
C TYR A 147 -16.13 8.21 10.03
N GLN A 148 -15.35 7.36 10.71
CA GLN A 148 -13.94 7.15 10.36
C GLN A 148 -13.78 6.53 8.97
N THR A 149 -14.65 5.58 8.59
CA THR A 149 -14.71 5.06 7.21
C THR A 149 -15.02 6.18 6.21
N THR A 150 -15.92 7.11 6.55
CA THR A 150 -16.23 8.27 5.69
C THR A 150 -15.00 9.17 5.48
N VAL A 151 -14.29 9.49 6.56
CA VAL A 151 -13.03 10.27 6.52
C VAL A 151 -12.00 9.56 5.63
N GLU A 152 -11.81 8.25 5.82
CA GLU A 152 -10.85 7.47 5.06
C GLU A 152 -11.18 7.39 3.57
N LEU A 153 -12.46 7.15 3.22
CA LEU A 153 -12.89 7.11 1.83
C LEU A 153 -12.73 8.48 1.15
N ALA A 154 -13.06 9.57 1.85
CA ALA A 154 -12.84 10.92 1.37
C ALA A 154 -11.35 11.19 1.13
N TYR A 155 -10.49 10.82 2.10
CA TYR A 155 -9.03 10.95 1.98
C TYR A 155 -8.50 10.27 0.72
N ARG A 156 -8.73 8.96 0.58
CA ARG A 156 -8.21 8.17 -0.55
C ARG A 156 -8.76 8.64 -1.89
N SER A 157 -10.03 9.04 -1.94
CA SER A 157 -10.66 9.52 -3.18
C SER A 157 -10.12 10.87 -3.65
N LEU A 158 -9.65 11.71 -2.72
CA LEU A 158 -9.05 13.01 -3.02
C LEU A 158 -7.54 12.91 -3.31
N LEU A 159 -6.88 11.86 -2.83
CA LEU A 159 -5.43 11.75 -2.81
C LEU A 159 -4.77 11.80 -4.21
N LEU A 160 -5.34 11.10 -5.20
CA LEU A 160 -4.88 11.16 -6.60
C LEU A 160 -5.21 12.48 -7.31
N GLN A 161 -6.11 13.29 -6.73
CA GLN A 161 -6.46 14.62 -7.20
C GLN A 161 -5.57 15.72 -6.56
N THR A 162 -4.85 15.39 -5.48
CA THR A 162 -4.00 16.31 -4.70
C THR A 162 -2.55 15.85 -4.62
N ARG A 163 -2.13 15.32 -3.48
CA ARG A 163 -0.72 15.08 -3.10
C ARG A 163 -0.04 14.12 -4.08
N LEU A 164 -0.76 13.08 -4.51
CA LEU A 164 -0.22 12.08 -5.42
C LEU A 164 -0.37 12.44 -6.90
N LYS A 165 -1.10 13.51 -7.23
CA LYS A 165 -1.40 13.90 -8.62
C LYS A 165 -0.14 14.04 -9.48
N LYS A 166 0.93 14.59 -8.90
CA LYS A 166 2.21 14.80 -9.62
C LYS A 166 2.86 13.49 -10.07
N TYR A 167 2.70 12.39 -9.31
CA TYR A 167 3.24 11.07 -9.64
C TYR A 167 2.37 10.34 -10.67
N VAL A 168 1.05 10.45 -10.55
CA VAL A 168 0.11 9.89 -11.55
C VAL A 168 0.37 10.51 -12.92
N TYR A 169 0.57 11.83 -12.98
CA TYR A 169 0.77 12.55 -14.25
C TYR A 169 2.20 12.45 -14.80
N SER A 170 3.12 11.79 -14.09
CA SER A 170 4.48 11.56 -14.59
C SER A 170 4.67 10.21 -15.29
N VAL A 171 3.69 9.30 -15.24
CA VAL A 171 3.73 8.02 -15.95
C VAL A 171 3.63 8.27 -17.45
N ASN A 172 4.56 7.69 -18.24
CA ASN A 172 4.57 7.79 -19.69
C ASN A 172 4.52 6.40 -20.33
N ALA A 173 4.67 6.34 -21.66
CA ALA A 173 4.91 5.11 -22.39
C ALA A 173 6.25 5.23 -23.14
N LYS A 174 7.02 4.16 -23.19
CA LYS A 174 8.25 4.06 -23.99
C LYS A 174 8.23 2.81 -24.86
N GLN A 175 9.06 2.79 -25.89
CA GLN A 175 9.33 1.56 -26.64
C GLN A 175 10.47 0.79 -25.98
N PHE A 176 10.27 -0.49 -25.73
CA PHE A 176 11.28 -1.44 -25.30
C PHE A 176 11.14 -2.70 -26.16
N GLU A 177 12.20 -3.06 -26.87
CA GLU A 177 12.23 -4.23 -27.78
C GLU A 177 11.06 -4.27 -28.78
N GLY A 178 10.71 -3.13 -29.36
CA GLY A 178 9.65 -3.01 -30.35
C GLY A 178 8.21 -3.06 -29.78
N LYS A 179 8.05 -3.14 -28.46
CA LYS A 179 6.76 -3.09 -27.76
C LYS A 179 6.61 -1.79 -26.99
N TRP A 180 5.37 -1.30 -26.87
CA TRP A 180 5.06 -0.20 -25.96
C TRP A 180 4.92 -0.74 -24.54
N VAL A 181 5.67 -0.14 -23.62
CA VAL A 181 5.64 -0.46 -22.19
C VAL A 181 5.41 0.81 -21.38
N THR A 182 4.85 0.66 -20.18
CA THR A 182 4.69 1.76 -19.24
C THR A 182 6.07 2.24 -18.77
N ASP A 183 6.26 3.56 -18.75
CA ASP A 183 7.52 4.19 -18.34
C ASP A 183 7.35 4.98 -17.05
N TYR A 184 7.92 4.44 -15.98
CA TYR A 184 7.91 5.06 -14.65
C TYR A 184 9.14 5.92 -14.36
N SER A 185 10.11 6.07 -15.28
CA SER A 185 11.38 6.75 -14.98
C SER A 185 11.20 8.19 -14.46
N ARG A 186 10.22 8.94 -14.98
CA ARG A 186 9.90 10.29 -14.45
C ARG A 186 9.21 10.23 -13.08
N THR A 187 8.35 9.23 -12.86
CA THR A 187 7.68 8.98 -11.58
C THR A 187 8.70 8.63 -10.50
N GLU A 188 9.62 7.72 -10.80
CA GLU A 188 10.73 7.35 -9.94
C GLU A 188 11.61 8.56 -9.58
N ALA A 189 11.97 9.39 -10.57
CA ALA A 189 12.74 10.61 -10.34
C ALA A 189 12.02 11.60 -9.40
N LEU A 190 10.69 11.69 -9.47
CA LEU A 190 9.90 12.54 -8.56
C LEU A 190 9.87 11.98 -7.13
N PHE A 191 9.76 10.66 -6.96
CA PHE A 191 9.84 10.04 -5.63
C PHE A 191 11.24 10.25 -5.04
N ASN A 192 12.30 9.99 -5.80
CA ASN A 192 13.68 10.24 -5.37
C ASN A 192 13.92 11.72 -5.03
N SER A 193 13.37 12.65 -5.79
CA SER A 193 13.44 14.09 -5.46
C SER A 193 12.68 14.44 -4.19
N THR A 194 11.52 13.84 -3.97
CA THR A 194 10.70 14.05 -2.76
C THR A 194 11.41 13.46 -1.55
N PHE A 195 12.00 12.27 -1.67
CA PHE A 195 12.77 11.62 -0.60
C PHE A 195 13.97 12.46 -0.17
N LYS A 196 14.71 13.06 -1.12
CA LYS A 196 15.80 13.99 -0.81
C LYS A 196 15.35 15.23 -0.02
N GLN A 197 14.11 15.67 -0.18
CA GLN A 197 13.56 16.84 0.50
C GLN A 197 12.90 16.49 1.84
N SER A 198 12.15 15.39 1.87
CA SER A 198 11.43 14.88 3.03
C SER A 198 11.24 13.37 2.89
N PRO A 199 12.12 12.57 3.51
CA PRO A 199 12.02 11.10 3.48
C PRO A 199 10.70 10.57 4.03
N GLU A 200 10.19 11.20 5.10
CA GLU A 200 8.90 10.83 5.70
C GLU A 200 7.74 11.03 4.71
N ASN A 201 7.64 12.20 4.06
CA ASN A 201 6.60 12.44 3.06
C ASN A 201 6.73 11.51 1.86
N ALA A 202 7.95 11.19 1.43
CA ALA A 202 8.18 10.26 0.33
C ALA A 202 7.72 8.85 0.66
N LEU A 203 7.94 8.36 1.90
CA LEU A 203 7.44 7.06 2.34
C LEU A 203 5.90 7.02 2.37
N TYR A 204 5.25 8.05 2.94
CA TYR A 204 3.78 8.15 2.88
C TYR A 204 3.27 8.20 1.44
N ASP A 205 3.87 9.05 0.59
CA ASP A 205 3.45 9.20 -0.80
C ASP A 205 3.60 7.88 -1.57
N LEU A 206 4.74 7.21 -1.45
CA LEU A 206 5.07 6.00 -2.21
C LEU A 206 4.21 4.81 -1.78
N SER A 207 4.11 4.57 -0.48
CA SER A 207 3.29 3.46 0.05
C SER A 207 1.82 3.62 -0.32
N GLU A 208 1.28 4.84 -0.24
CA GLU A 208 -0.09 5.11 -0.65
C GLU A 208 -0.26 4.97 -2.17
N TYR A 209 0.68 5.49 -2.97
CA TYR A 209 0.64 5.37 -4.41
C TYR A 209 0.63 3.91 -4.87
N LEU A 210 1.50 3.06 -4.32
CA LEU A 210 1.54 1.63 -4.59
C LEU A 210 0.24 0.93 -4.14
N SER A 211 -0.39 1.38 -3.05
CA SER A 211 -1.67 0.81 -2.57
C SER A 211 -2.89 1.14 -3.45
N PHE A 212 -2.71 1.87 -4.55
CA PHE A 212 -3.74 2.04 -5.59
C PHE A 212 -3.58 1.07 -6.76
N PHE A 213 -2.46 0.36 -6.86
CA PHE A 213 -2.26 -0.65 -7.89
C PHE A 213 -3.08 -1.89 -7.51
N ASN A 214 -3.71 -2.50 -8.51
CA ASN A 214 -4.32 -3.83 -8.32
C ASN A 214 -3.23 -4.89 -8.17
N ASP A 215 -2.16 -4.75 -8.96
CA ASP A 215 -0.95 -5.55 -8.89
C ASP A 215 0.26 -4.61 -8.76
N PRO A 216 0.87 -4.51 -7.56
CA PRO A 216 2.05 -3.67 -7.36
C PRO A 216 3.27 -4.09 -8.18
N THR A 217 3.32 -5.32 -8.71
CA THR A 217 4.44 -5.80 -9.53
C THR A 217 4.49 -5.19 -10.94
N GLU A 218 3.45 -4.43 -11.34
CA GLU A 218 3.45 -3.59 -12.53
C GLU A 218 4.57 -2.54 -12.49
N TRP A 219 4.97 -2.10 -11.28
CA TRP A 219 6.08 -1.16 -11.06
C TRP A 219 7.05 -1.69 -10.01
N LYS A 220 7.86 -2.69 -10.42
CA LYS A 220 8.85 -3.37 -9.56
C LYS A 220 9.86 -2.39 -8.93
N GLU A 221 10.28 -1.37 -9.68
CA GLU A 221 11.20 -0.33 -9.18
C GLU A 221 10.55 0.49 -8.04
N GLY A 222 9.23 0.65 -8.04
CA GLY A 222 8.51 1.29 -6.93
C GLY A 222 8.54 0.47 -5.65
N LEU A 223 8.47 -0.86 -5.75
CA LEU A 223 8.60 -1.78 -4.62
C LEU A 223 10.03 -1.79 -4.06
N LEU A 224 11.03 -1.72 -4.94
CA LEU A 224 12.43 -1.52 -4.55
C LEU A 224 12.62 -0.20 -3.78
N LEU A 225 12.06 0.92 -4.29
CA LEU A 225 12.07 2.19 -3.57
C LEU A 225 11.36 2.10 -2.22
N LEU A 226 10.24 1.37 -2.13
CA LEU A 226 9.51 1.19 -0.88
C LEU A 226 10.37 0.47 0.15
N SER A 227 11.06 -0.60 -0.25
CA SER A 227 12.03 -1.32 0.60
C SER A 227 13.08 -0.37 1.17
N ARG A 228 13.75 0.39 0.30
CA ARG A 228 14.77 1.37 0.67
C ARG A 228 14.25 2.46 1.61
N TYR A 229 13.03 2.96 1.37
CA TYR A 229 12.44 4.02 2.20
C TYR A 229 12.06 3.50 3.58
N ILE A 230 11.62 2.23 3.68
CA ILE A 230 11.35 1.56 4.95
C ILE A 230 12.64 1.36 5.76
N ASP A 231 13.71 0.90 5.13
CA ASP A 231 15.01 0.75 5.81
C ASP A 231 15.52 2.08 6.34
N TYR A 232 15.45 3.13 5.51
CA TYR A 232 15.78 4.48 5.95
C TYR A 232 14.90 4.94 7.12
N ALA A 233 13.59 4.69 7.07
CA ALA A 233 12.67 5.06 8.14
C ALA A 233 12.96 4.34 9.47
N LYS A 234 13.37 3.07 9.40
CA LYS A 234 13.83 2.29 10.56
C LYS A 234 15.12 2.88 11.12
N ALA A 235 16.10 3.19 10.26
CA ALA A 235 17.37 3.79 10.65
C ALA A 235 17.23 5.19 11.27
N GLN A 236 16.28 5.99 10.78
CA GLN A 236 16.00 7.34 11.30
C GLN A 236 14.96 7.39 12.42
N GLY A 237 14.36 6.26 12.79
CA GLY A 237 13.45 6.15 13.94
C GLY A 237 12.04 6.71 13.72
N PHE A 238 11.58 6.84 12.48
CA PHE A 238 10.19 7.26 12.17
C PHE A 238 9.30 6.15 11.60
N TYR A 239 9.82 4.93 11.43
CA TYR A 239 9.06 3.77 10.94
C TYR A 239 7.81 3.47 11.79
N GLU A 240 7.94 3.42 13.12
CA GLU A 240 6.81 3.09 14.01
C GLU A 240 5.66 4.09 13.90
N ASN A 241 5.99 5.38 13.74
CA ASN A 241 4.98 6.42 13.52
C ASN A 241 4.26 6.21 12.18
N TRP A 242 5.02 6.00 11.10
CA TRP A 242 4.45 5.70 9.78
C TRP A 242 3.58 4.44 9.80
N ALA A 243 4.02 3.36 10.45
CA ALA A 243 3.30 2.11 10.54
C ALA A 243 1.98 2.26 11.31
N ALA A 244 1.99 3.01 12.41
CA ALA A 244 0.80 3.27 13.22
C ALA A 244 -0.25 4.10 12.48
N THR A 245 0.17 5.10 11.69
CA THR A 245 -0.74 5.99 10.95
C THR A 245 -1.15 5.45 9.59
N SER A 246 -0.38 4.52 9.01
CA SER A 246 -0.58 3.95 7.66
C SER A 246 -1.15 2.52 7.66
N ASN A 247 -1.76 2.08 8.77
CA ASN A 247 -2.24 0.71 8.93
C ASN A 247 -3.12 0.20 7.76
N LEU A 248 -4.02 1.04 7.22
CA LEU A 248 -4.84 0.66 6.07
C LEU A 248 -4.02 0.51 4.77
N THR A 249 -3.06 1.40 4.54
CA THR A 249 -2.16 1.33 3.39
C THR A 249 -1.33 0.06 3.44
N ILE A 250 -0.78 -0.26 4.61
CA ILE A 250 -0.01 -1.50 4.85
C ILE A 250 -0.91 -2.73 4.67
N ALA A 251 -2.14 -2.71 5.21
CA ALA A 251 -3.09 -3.81 5.03
C ALA A 251 -3.38 -4.07 3.56
N ARG A 252 -3.59 -3.04 2.75
CA ARG A 252 -3.81 -3.18 1.30
C ARG A 252 -2.60 -3.73 0.55
N LEU A 253 -1.39 -3.29 0.91
CA LEU A 253 -0.17 -3.84 0.32
C LEU A 253 -0.02 -5.33 0.68
N ARG A 254 -0.33 -5.72 1.93
CA ARG A 254 -0.36 -7.12 2.35
C ARG A 254 -1.44 -7.95 1.63
N GLU A 255 -2.62 -7.37 1.42
CA GLU A 255 -3.68 -7.99 0.61
C GLU A 255 -3.23 -8.21 -0.84
N ALA A 256 -2.35 -7.36 -1.35
CA ALA A 256 -1.71 -7.48 -2.67
C ALA A 256 -0.45 -8.38 -2.67
N GLY A 257 -0.18 -9.12 -1.59
CA GLY A 257 0.92 -10.08 -1.50
C GLY A 257 2.25 -9.52 -0.98
N VAL A 258 2.32 -8.25 -0.57
CA VAL A 258 3.57 -7.66 -0.03
C VAL A 258 3.85 -8.16 1.38
N ILE A 259 5.01 -8.78 1.56
CA ILE A 259 5.56 -9.23 2.83
C ILE A 259 6.77 -8.34 3.18
N PHE A 260 6.62 -7.56 4.24
CA PHE A 260 7.67 -6.68 4.76
C PHE A 260 8.59 -7.44 5.71
N ALA A 261 9.90 -7.16 5.66
CA ALA A 261 10.86 -7.71 6.62
C ALA A 261 10.60 -7.26 8.06
N GLU A 262 10.15 -8.20 8.90
CA GLU A 262 10.11 -8.10 10.37
C GLU A 262 11.28 -8.86 11.03
N SER A 263 11.95 -9.74 10.27
CA SER A 263 13.14 -10.52 10.62
C SER A 263 14.04 -10.63 9.38
N THR A 264 15.16 -11.35 9.48
CA THR A 264 16.02 -11.67 8.33
C THR A 264 15.58 -12.94 7.59
N ASP A 265 14.60 -13.68 8.11
CA ASP A 265 14.06 -14.88 7.48
C ASP A 265 12.63 -14.61 7.02
N LEU A 266 12.46 -14.43 5.70
CA LEU A 266 11.17 -14.16 5.07
C LEU A 266 10.73 -15.38 4.28
N LYS A 267 9.49 -15.79 4.49
CA LYS A 267 8.90 -16.91 3.77
C LYS A 267 7.52 -16.54 3.24
N GLY A 268 7.30 -16.79 1.96
CA GLY A 268 6.00 -16.74 1.31
C GLY A 268 5.07 -17.90 1.67
N ASP A 269 3.88 -17.87 1.08
CA ASP A 269 2.87 -18.94 1.11
C ASP A 269 2.80 -19.65 -0.25
N GLU A 270 1.68 -20.31 -0.56
CA GLU A 270 1.50 -21.03 -1.84
C GLU A 270 0.93 -20.13 -2.96
N LYS A 271 0.95 -18.81 -2.76
CA LYS A 271 0.47 -17.81 -3.72
C LYS A 271 1.62 -16.92 -4.11
N ASN A 272 1.42 -16.17 -5.19
CA ASN A 272 2.30 -15.09 -5.61
C ASN A 272 2.53 -14.09 -4.46
N ASN A 273 3.77 -13.90 -4.09
CA ASN A 273 4.21 -13.04 -3.00
C ASN A 273 5.23 -12.01 -3.49
N ILE A 274 5.32 -10.91 -2.75
CA ILE A 274 6.30 -9.85 -2.96
C ILE A 274 7.10 -9.75 -1.67
N LEU A 275 8.29 -10.34 -1.65
CA LEU A 275 9.15 -10.39 -0.48
C LEU A 275 10.10 -9.18 -0.51
N LEU A 276 9.90 -8.26 0.42
CA LEU A 276 10.76 -7.10 0.62
C LEU A 276 11.65 -7.34 1.82
N GLY A 277 12.93 -7.64 1.56
CA GLY A 277 13.97 -7.71 2.56
C GLY A 277 14.32 -6.34 3.15
N SER A 278 15.53 -6.22 3.67
CA SER A 278 16.01 -5.07 4.44
C SER A 278 17.47 -4.82 4.13
N GLN A 279 18.07 -3.80 4.75
CA GLN A 279 19.51 -3.52 4.67
C GLN A 279 20.44 -4.54 5.40
N LYS A 280 19.94 -5.74 5.71
CA LYS A 280 20.67 -6.79 6.43
C LYS A 280 20.71 -8.02 5.54
N ASP A 281 21.68 -8.89 5.75
CA ASP A 281 21.71 -10.22 5.16
C ASP A 281 20.40 -10.98 5.46
N ASN A 282 19.62 -11.28 4.43
CA ASN A 282 18.31 -11.90 4.51
C ASN A 282 18.29 -13.28 3.82
N ASN A 283 17.33 -14.10 4.22
CA ASN A 283 17.03 -15.39 3.63
C ASN A 283 15.55 -15.37 3.22
N LEU A 284 15.32 -15.18 1.92
CA LEU A 284 14.00 -15.03 1.32
C LEU A 284 13.64 -16.32 0.59
N SER A 285 12.46 -16.85 0.88
CA SER A 285 11.91 -18.05 0.24
C SER A 285 10.50 -17.78 -0.26
N GLY A 286 10.31 -17.75 -1.58
CA GLY A 286 9.01 -17.57 -2.24
C GLY A 286 8.04 -18.71 -1.91
N SER A 287 8.51 -19.94 -2.10
CA SER A 287 7.78 -21.21 -1.87
C SER A 287 7.04 -21.69 -3.12
N ALA A 288 5.78 -21.30 -3.33
CA ALA A 288 5.07 -21.66 -4.54
C ALA A 288 4.27 -20.47 -5.05
N GLY A 289 4.16 -20.32 -6.36
CA GLY A 289 3.53 -19.16 -7.00
C GLY A 289 4.57 -18.30 -7.70
N ASP A 290 4.12 -17.29 -8.43
CA ASP A 290 5.04 -16.39 -9.13
C ASP A 290 5.50 -15.28 -8.17
N ASP A 291 6.67 -15.44 -7.59
CA ASP A 291 7.16 -14.57 -6.51
C ASP A 291 8.10 -13.47 -7.00
N LEU A 292 8.04 -12.31 -6.36
CA LEU A 292 8.99 -11.21 -6.54
C LEU A 292 9.87 -11.08 -5.30
N LEU A 293 11.16 -11.36 -5.43
CA LEU A 293 12.13 -11.31 -4.34
C LEU A 293 13.02 -10.06 -4.50
N ILE A 294 13.00 -9.20 -3.48
CA ILE A 294 13.84 -8.02 -3.36
C ILE A 294 14.65 -8.15 -2.07
N GLY A 295 15.92 -8.56 -2.18
CA GLY A 295 16.81 -8.76 -1.03
C GLY A 295 17.03 -7.48 -0.22
N GLY A 296 17.39 -6.40 -0.92
CA GLY A 296 17.66 -5.11 -0.30
C GLY A 296 19.13 -4.76 -0.43
N GLU A 297 19.71 -4.23 0.64
CA GLU A 297 21.17 -4.12 0.79
C GLU A 297 21.65 -5.24 1.72
N GLY A 298 22.84 -5.77 1.52
CA GLY A 298 23.38 -6.86 2.34
C GLY A 298 23.80 -8.03 1.47
N ASN A 299 24.09 -9.17 2.08
CA ASN A 299 24.39 -10.39 1.32
C ASN A 299 23.22 -11.36 1.49
N ASP A 300 22.30 -11.35 0.53
CA ASP A 300 21.05 -12.06 0.65
C ASP A 300 21.09 -13.46 0.04
N THR A 301 20.31 -14.37 0.62
CA THR A 301 19.99 -15.66 0.04
C THR A 301 18.56 -15.63 -0.46
N LEU A 302 18.39 -15.76 -1.78
CA LEU A 302 17.09 -15.66 -2.45
C LEU A 302 16.71 -17.02 -3.05
N LYS A 303 15.51 -17.50 -2.74
CA LYS A 303 15.00 -18.80 -3.21
C LYS A 303 13.59 -18.61 -3.74
N GLY A 304 13.41 -18.57 -5.06
CA GLY A 304 12.10 -18.52 -5.69
C GLY A 304 11.30 -19.77 -5.36
N SER A 305 11.88 -20.94 -5.68
CA SER A 305 11.25 -22.26 -5.57
C SER A 305 10.28 -22.50 -6.73
N TYR A 306 9.02 -22.87 -6.50
CA TYR A 306 8.13 -23.25 -7.61
C TYR A 306 7.36 -22.04 -8.17
N GLY A 307 7.32 -21.88 -9.48
CA GLY A 307 6.56 -20.83 -10.15
C GLY A 307 7.47 -20.02 -11.07
N ALA A 308 6.93 -18.95 -11.68
CA ALA A 308 7.74 -18.03 -12.49
C ALA A 308 8.23 -16.87 -11.62
N ASP A 309 9.40 -17.04 -11.00
CA ASP A 309 9.92 -16.11 -10.01
C ASP A 309 10.73 -14.97 -10.61
N THR A 310 10.78 -13.83 -9.92
CA THR A 310 11.58 -12.67 -10.31
C THR A 310 12.49 -12.21 -9.17
N TYR A 311 13.79 -12.16 -9.44
CA TYR A 311 14.80 -11.63 -8.52
C TYR A 311 15.19 -10.24 -8.99
N LEU A 312 14.81 -9.22 -8.20
CA LEU A 312 15.03 -7.84 -8.57
C LEU A 312 16.33 -7.30 -7.97
N ILE A 313 17.25 -6.92 -8.85
CA ILE A 313 18.59 -6.48 -8.50
C ILE A 313 18.80 -5.02 -8.92
N SER A 314 19.49 -4.26 -8.08
CA SER A 314 19.83 -2.86 -8.33
C SER A 314 21.18 -2.55 -7.72
N LYS A 315 21.94 -1.58 -8.25
CA LYS A 315 23.25 -1.21 -7.69
C LYS A 315 23.20 -0.94 -6.19
N GLY A 316 24.24 -1.40 -5.49
CA GLY A 316 24.38 -1.32 -4.04
C GLY A 316 23.67 -2.46 -3.29
N HIS A 317 23.24 -3.51 -3.99
CA HIS A 317 22.54 -4.64 -3.35
C HIS A 317 23.48 -5.48 -2.47
N GLY A 318 24.73 -5.71 -2.91
CA GLY A 318 25.72 -6.50 -2.20
C GLY A 318 26.04 -7.83 -2.91
N GLN A 319 26.28 -8.90 -2.14
CA GLN A 319 26.73 -10.19 -2.68
C GLN A 319 25.68 -11.28 -2.47
N ASP A 320 24.69 -11.29 -3.36
CA ASP A 320 23.54 -12.17 -3.25
C ASP A 320 23.80 -13.56 -3.82
N VAL A 321 23.11 -14.55 -3.25
CA VAL A 321 23.10 -15.95 -3.67
C VAL A 321 21.68 -16.36 -4.02
N ILE A 322 21.47 -16.81 -5.26
CA ILE A 322 20.20 -17.30 -5.75
C ILE A 322 20.24 -18.83 -5.80
N TYR A 323 19.21 -19.47 -5.23
CA TYR A 323 18.93 -20.88 -5.42
C TYR A 323 17.68 -21.02 -6.26
N GLU A 324 17.89 -21.43 -7.51
CA GLU A 324 16.80 -21.75 -8.43
C GLU A 324 16.29 -23.17 -8.24
N TYR A 325 15.02 -23.39 -8.59
CA TYR A 325 14.46 -24.73 -8.67
C TYR A 325 13.21 -24.79 -9.56
N SER A 326 13.36 -25.30 -10.77
CA SER A 326 12.22 -25.62 -11.63
C SER A 326 11.79 -27.09 -11.49
N ASP A 327 10.49 -27.37 -11.64
CA ASP A 327 9.99 -28.74 -11.77
C ASP A 327 9.94 -29.20 -13.24
N SER A 328 10.14 -30.49 -13.48
CA SER A 328 10.15 -31.05 -14.84
C SER A 328 8.82 -30.95 -15.58
N ALA A 329 7.72 -30.72 -14.85
CA ALA A 329 6.37 -30.71 -15.41
C ALA A 329 6.02 -29.34 -16.01
N ASN A 330 6.61 -28.26 -15.48
CA ASN A 330 6.26 -26.88 -15.78
C ASN A 330 7.45 -26.01 -16.24
N SER A 331 8.66 -26.56 -16.34
CA SER A 331 9.90 -25.85 -16.76
C SER A 331 9.89 -25.09 -18.10
N LYS A 332 8.79 -25.17 -18.87
CA LYS A 332 8.60 -24.38 -20.10
C LYS A 332 7.61 -23.23 -19.95
N SER A 333 6.74 -23.27 -18.95
CA SER A 333 5.80 -22.20 -18.63
C SER A 333 6.35 -21.26 -17.55
N ASP A 334 7.18 -21.81 -16.68
CA ASP A 334 7.74 -21.11 -15.53
C ASP A 334 9.01 -20.41 -16.02
N ILE A 335 8.95 -19.07 -16.10
CA ILE A 335 10.01 -18.24 -16.66
C ILE A 335 10.66 -17.47 -15.52
N ASP A 336 11.65 -18.09 -14.89
CA ASP A 336 12.40 -17.46 -13.83
C ASP A 336 13.26 -16.33 -14.40
N THR A 337 13.19 -15.18 -13.75
CA THR A 337 13.75 -13.92 -14.26
C THR A 337 14.70 -13.29 -13.25
N LEU A 338 15.98 -13.23 -13.59
CA LEU A 338 16.93 -12.34 -12.92
C LEU A 338 16.84 -10.96 -13.59
N LYS A 339 16.36 -9.95 -12.85
CA LYS A 339 16.07 -8.61 -13.39
C LYS A 339 16.93 -7.54 -12.73
N PHE A 340 17.79 -6.91 -13.53
CA PHE A 340 18.49 -5.70 -13.15
C PHE A 340 17.69 -4.45 -13.52
N THR A 341 17.53 -3.54 -12.57
CA THR A 341 16.75 -2.29 -12.75
C THR A 341 17.57 -1.14 -13.34
N ASP A 342 18.84 -1.01 -12.96
CA ASP A 342 19.72 0.13 -13.26
C ASP A 342 21.12 -0.27 -13.76
N ILE A 343 21.24 -1.51 -14.24
CA ILE A 343 22.47 -2.10 -14.77
C ILE A 343 22.23 -2.56 -16.22
N ASN A 344 23.07 -2.09 -17.14
CA ASN A 344 23.04 -2.50 -18.54
C ASN A 344 23.87 -3.77 -18.76
N TYR A 345 23.58 -4.51 -19.82
CA TYR A 345 24.30 -5.75 -20.16
C TYR A 345 25.83 -5.56 -20.22
N ALA A 346 26.29 -4.45 -20.81
CA ALA A 346 27.71 -4.18 -21.00
C ALA A 346 28.49 -3.90 -19.69
N GLU A 347 27.78 -3.64 -18.58
CA GLU A 347 28.38 -3.45 -17.27
C GLU A 347 28.64 -4.79 -16.55
N VAL A 348 28.00 -5.87 -17.00
CA VAL A 348 28.04 -7.17 -16.31
C VAL A 348 29.08 -8.09 -16.92
N LYS A 349 29.85 -8.71 -16.03
CA LYS A 349 30.80 -9.78 -16.32
C LYS A 349 30.24 -11.08 -15.78
N PHE A 350 30.45 -12.16 -16.52
CA PHE A 350 30.05 -13.50 -16.14
C PHE A 350 31.28 -14.32 -15.76
N ARG A 351 31.16 -15.17 -14.75
CA ARG A 351 32.22 -16.11 -14.36
C ARG A 351 31.60 -17.42 -13.88
N ARG A 352 32.14 -18.53 -14.34
CA ARG A 352 31.84 -19.85 -13.77
C ARG A 352 32.70 -20.06 -12.53
N VAL A 353 32.08 -20.45 -11.41
CA VAL A 353 32.77 -20.78 -10.16
C VAL A 353 32.32 -22.17 -9.72
N GLY A 354 33.11 -23.20 -10.06
CA GLY A 354 32.65 -24.58 -9.92
C GLY A 354 31.43 -24.84 -10.81
N ASP A 355 30.30 -25.22 -10.20
CA ASP A 355 29.02 -25.39 -10.90
C ASP A 355 28.10 -24.16 -10.81
N ASP A 356 28.55 -23.08 -10.18
CA ASP A 356 27.78 -21.85 -10.05
C ASP A 356 28.08 -20.87 -11.21
N LEU A 357 27.10 -19.98 -11.47
CA LEU A 357 27.28 -18.82 -12.35
C LEU A 357 27.31 -17.54 -11.50
N MET A 358 28.40 -16.78 -11.60
CA MET A 358 28.57 -15.49 -10.94
C MET A 358 28.45 -14.34 -11.96
N LEU A 359 27.59 -13.37 -11.66
CA LEU A 359 27.45 -12.11 -12.36
C LEU A 359 28.06 -11.00 -11.49
N PHE A 360 28.97 -10.19 -12.03
CA PHE A 360 29.72 -9.18 -11.26
C PHE A 360 30.22 -8.01 -12.11
N GLY A 361 30.84 -7.02 -11.48
CA GLY A 361 31.60 -5.96 -12.18
C GLY A 361 30.78 -4.73 -12.60
N TYR A 362 29.51 -4.66 -12.20
CA TYR A 362 28.61 -3.56 -12.51
C TYR A 362 28.53 -2.48 -11.42
N HIS A 363 28.97 -2.76 -10.19
CA HIS A 363 29.02 -1.79 -9.10
C HIS A 363 29.90 -2.32 -7.95
N ASP A 364 30.98 -1.62 -7.60
CA ASP A 364 31.89 -1.94 -6.50
C ASP A 364 32.18 -3.44 -6.32
N THR A 365 31.73 -4.04 -5.20
CA THR A 365 31.88 -5.46 -4.87
C THR A 365 30.60 -6.26 -5.09
N ASP A 366 29.59 -5.66 -5.73
CA ASP A 366 28.30 -6.30 -5.94
C ASP A 366 28.45 -7.51 -6.86
N SER A 367 27.75 -8.59 -6.50
CA SER A 367 27.67 -9.80 -7.33
C SER A 367 26.40 -10.58 -7.06
N VAL A 368 25.92 -11.29 -8.07
CA VAL A 368 24.88 -12.31 -7.92
C VAL A 368 25.48 -13.66 -8.26
N THR A 369 25.37 -14.63 -7.36
CA THR A 369 25.80 -16.01 -7.60
C THR A 369 24.59 -16.92 -7.69
N VAL A 370 24.36 -17.52 -8.86
CA VAL A 370 23.31 -18.52 -9.08
C VAL A 370 23.90 -19.91 -8.86
N LYS A 371 23.39 -20.59 -7.83
CA LYS A 371 23.93 -21.86 -7.35
C LYS A 371 23.59 -23.02 -8.29
N SER A 372 24.57 -23.89 -8.52
CA SER A 372 24.40 -25.11 -9.34
C SER A 372 23.91 -24.86 -10.78
N PHE A 373 24.08 -23.64 -11.29
CA PHE A 373 23.66 -23.23 -12.63
C PHE A 373 24.11 -24.19 -13.73
N HIS A 374 25.31 -24.77 -13.62
CA HIS A 374 25.86 -25.68 -14.61
C HIS A 374 25.57 -27.18 -14.36
N ASP A 375 24.86 -27.52 -13.28
CA ASP A 375 24.55 -28.91 -12.92
C ASP A 375 23.30 -29.45 -13.64
N HIS A 376 22.21 -28.67 -13.64
CA HIS A 376 20.96 -29.03 -14.31
C HIS A 376 20.19 -27.78 -14.77
N GLU A 377 19.35 -27.92 -15.80
CA GLU A 377 18.49 -26.82 -16.28
C GLU A 377 17.48 -26.33 -15.23
N TYR A 378 17.24 -27.08 -14.16
CA TYR A 378 16.33 -26.70 -13.07
C TYR A 378 16.91 -25.65 -12.13
N TYR A 379 18.23 -25.44 -12.17
CA TYR A 379 18.93 -24.49 -11.31
C TYR A 379 19.34 -23.23 -12.09
N GLN A 380 18.73 -23.01 -13.24
CA GLN A 380 19.01 -21.90 -14.14
C GLN A 380 17.78 -21.01 -14.23
N PHE A 381 17.99 -19.70 -14.39
CA PHE A 381 16.93 -18.80 -14.82
C PHE A 381 16.70 -18.92 -16.33
N GLU A 382 15.45 -18.75 -16.78
CA GLU A 382 15.08 -18.72 -18.20
C GLU A 382 15.39 -17.36 -18.82
N LYS A 383 15.33 -16.29 -18.03
CA LYS A 383 15.44 -14.92 -18.52
C LYS A 383 16.35 -14.04 -17.66
N LEU A 384 17.18 -13.27 -18.35
CA LEU A 384 17.99 -12.21 -17.78
C LEU A 384 17.52 -10.87 -18.36
N GLU A 385 17.02 -9.99 -17.51
CA GLU A 385 16.59 -8.64 -17.91
C GLU A 385 17.58 -7.59 -17.40
N PHE A 386 18.08 -6.77 -18.31
CA PHE A 386 18.91 -5.60 -18.00
C PHE A 386 18.12 -4.32 -18.27
N ALA A 387 18.67 -3.19 -17.83
CA ALA A 387 18.09 -1.88 -18.10
C ALA A 387 17.98 -1.56 -19.61
N ASP A 388 18.87 -2.12 -20.45
CA ASP A 388 18.92 -1.86 -21.90
C ASP A 388 18.36 -2.98 -22.79
N ARG A 389 18.23 -4.23 -22.28
CA ARG A 389 17.81 -5.39 -23.09
C ARG A 389 17.38 -6.58 -22.24
N SER A 390 16.65 -7.51 -22.84
CA SER A 390 16.43 -8.86 -22.32
C SER A 390 17.27 -9.89 -23.07
N ILE A 391 17.69 -10.94 -22.37
CA ILE A 391 18.35 -12.10 -22.97
C ILE A 391 17.76 -13.38 -22.37
N THR A 392 17.34 -14.30 -23.22
CA THR A 392 16.89 -15.64 -22.81
C THR A 392 18.08 -16.58 -22.55
N ARG A 393 17.87 -17.65 -21.78
CA ARG A 393 18.85 -18.72 -21.59
C ARG A 393 19.41 -19.24 -22.92
N ASP A 394 18.53 -19.49 -23.90
CA ASP A 394 18.92 -19.98 -25.23
C ASP A 394 19.82 -18.99 -25.97
N GLU A 395 19.60 -17.69 -25.80
CA GLU A 395 20.43 -16.64 -26.40
C GLU A 395 21.76 -16.50 -25.68
N LEU A 396 21.80 -16.60 -24.34
CA LEU A 396 23.04 -16.65 -23.57
C LEU A 396 23.93 -17.82 -24.03
N GLY A 397 23.35 -19.00 -24.25
CA GLY A 397 24.07 -20.18 -24.74
C GLY A 397 24.59 -20.03 -26.18
N LYS A 398 23.86 -19.33 -27.06
CA LYS A 398 24.24 -19.12 -28.48
C LYS A 398 25.22 -17.97 -28.69
N GLN A 399 25.08 -16.88 -27.94
CA GLN A 399 25.95 -15.71 -28.04
C GLN A 399 27.31 -15.95 -27.35
N GLY A 400 27.38 -16.97 -26.49
CA GLY A 400 28.52 -17.26 -25.64
C GLY A 400 28.57 -16.29 -24.47
N MET A 401 28.36 -16.78 -23.25
CA MET A 401 28.72 -16.01 -22.05
C MET A 401 30.23 -15.80 -22.10
N ALA A 402 30.69 -14.57 -22.33
CA ALA A 402 32.11 -14.25 -22.24
C ALA A 402 32.52 -14.40 -20.77
N LEU A 403 33.00 -15.59 -20.41
CA LEU A 403 33.44 -15.90 -19.06
C LEU A 403 34.75 -15.17 -18.79
N PHE A 404 34.74 -14.30 -17.78
CA PHE A 404 35.94 -13.63 -17.30
C PHE A 404 36.67 -14.55 -16.33
N GLY A 405 37.84 -15.03 -16.78
CA GLY A 405 38.77 -15.77 -15.93
C GLY A 405 39.24 -14.95 -14.72
N THR A 406 39.81 -15.64 -13.75
CA THR A 406 40.77 -15.03 -12.83
C THR A 406 42.09 -14.86 -13.59
N ASP A 407 42.93 -13.90 -13.20
CA ASP A 407 44.34 -13.96 -13.56
C ASP A 407 44.89 -15.27 -12.96
N GLY A 408 44.86 -16.36 -13.72
CA GLY A 408 45.20 -17.69 -13.21
C GLY A 408 44.73 -18.89 -14.03
N ASP A 409 43.52 -18.88 -14.60
CA ASP A 409 42.97 -20.10 -15.24
C ASP A 409 42.65 -19.89 -16.72
N VAL A 410 43.53 -20.49 -17.53
CA VAL A 410 43.43 -20.73 -18.97
C VAL A 410 42.50 -21.91 -19.25
N ASP A 411 41.68 -21.76 -20.29
CA ASP A 411 40.97 -22.79 -21.09
C ASP A 411 40.09 -23.83 -20.35
N TYR A 412 38.79 -23.87 -20.65
CA TYR A 412 38.22 -24.65 -21.77
C TYR A 412 36.75 -24.29 -22.03
#